data_AF-A0A1G3CJZ5-F1
#
_entry.id   AF-A0A1G3CJZ5-F1
#
_cell.length_a   1.000
_cell.length_b   1.000
_cell.length_c   1.000
_cell.angle_alpha   90.00
_cell.angle_beta   90.00
_cell.angle_gamma   90.00
#
_symmetry.space_group_name_H-M   'P 1'
#
loop_
_entity.id
_entity.type
_entity.pdbx_description
1 polymer ?
#
loop_
_entity_poly.entity_id
_entity_poly.type
_entity_poly.pdbx_seq_one_letter_code
_entity_poly.pdbx_strand_id
1 'polypeptide(L)'
;MGKEVFETTQRALERDWAWIPDNPAYTVASTKQKKRIGCMLPWTETMINWDGSVLPCCAVYSEKYAFGNILENSFEQIWNNEMYIAARKEILGIKNDRQTICHICKRSGYLHGG
;
A
#
# COMPACT_ATOMS: atom_id res chain seq x y z
N MET A 1 -4.63 0.12 -12.10
CA MET A 1 -4.15 0.35 -10.72
C MET A 1 -5.12 -0.34 -9.78
N GLY A 2 -4.66 -1.06 -8.73
CA GLY A 2 -5.58 -1.65 -7.75
C GLY A 2 -6.30 -0.54 -6.98
N LYS A 3 -7.58 -0.31 -7.28
CA LYS A 3 -8.37 0.78 -6.66
C LYS A 3 -8.46 0.65 -5.15
N GLU A 4 -8.35 -0.57 -4.66
CA GLU A 4 -8.44 -0.96 -3.25
C GLU A 4 -7.39 -0.32 -2.34
N VAL A 5 -6.24 0.11 -2.88
CA VAL A 5 -5.24 0.86 -2.09
C VAL A 5 -5.72 2.28 -1.81
N PHE A 6 -6.56 2.84 -2.68
CA PHE A 6 -6.95 4.26 -2.68
C PHE A 6 -8.35 4.51 -2.13
N GLU A 7 -9.15 3.46 -1.92
CA GLU A 7 -10.50 3.53 -1.36
C GLU A 7 -10.63 2.63 -0.13
N THR A 8 -11.57 2.95 0.76
CA THR A 8 -11.84 2.11 1.92
C THR A 8 -12.69 0.90 1.52
N THR A 9 -12.63 -0.18 2.29
CA THR A 9 -13.49 -1.36 2.09
C THR A 9 -14.97 -0.98 1.99
N GLN A 10 -15.45 -0.06 2.84
CA GLN A 10 -16.83 0.41 2.80
C GLN A 10 -17.21 1.02 1.43
N ARG A 11 -16.35 1.87 0.88
CA ARG A 11 -16.59 2.48 -0.44
C ARG A 11 -16.52 1.47 -1.57
N ALA A 12 -15.62 0.49 -1.47
CA ALA A 12 -15.55 -0.60 -2.44
C ALA A 12 -16.85 -1.43 -2.43
N LEU A 13 -17.37 -1.76 -1.25
CA LEU A 13 -18.64 -2.50 -1.10
C LEU A 13 -19.83 -1.71 -1.66
N GLU A 14 -19.90 -0.41 -1.39
CA GLU A 14 -20.96 0.47 -1.93
C GLU A 14 -20.90 0.56 -3.47
N ARG A 15 -19.69 0.70 -4.04
CA ARG A 15 -19.50 0.77 -5.50
C ARG A 15 -19.89 -0.54 -6.18
N ASP A 16 -19.47 -1.65 -5.60
CA ASP A 16 -19.56 -2.96 -6.25
C ASP A 16 -20.80 -3.75 -5.79
N TRP A 17 -21.71 -3.14 -5.01
CA TRP A 17 -22.89 -3.78 -4.42
C TRP A 17 -23.67 -4.67 -5.39
N ALA A 18 -23.90 -4.19 -6.62
CA ALA A 18 -24.63 -4.93 -7.64
C ALA A 18 -23.94 -6.23 -8.12
N TRP A 19 -22.65 -6.38 -7.84
CA TRP A 19 -21.80 -7.52 -8.22
C TRP A 19 -21.44 -8.42 -7.04
N ILE A 20 -21.84 -8.06 -5.81
CA ILE A 20 -21.58 -8.87 -4.62
C ILE A 20 -22.59 -10.01 -4.57
N PRO A 21 -22.16 -11.28 -4.49
CA PRO A 21 -23.09 -12.40 -4.36
C PRO A 21 -23.90 -12.30 -3.06
N ASP A 22 -25.20 -12.56 -3.15
CA ASP A 22 -26.10 -12.63 -1.98
C ASP A 22 -25.77 -13.83 -1.06
N ASN A 23 -25.22 -14.90 -1.63
CA ASN A 23 -24.87 -16.10 -0.88
C ASN A 23 -23.57 -15.86 -0.09
N PRO A 24 -23.63 -15.90 1.26
CA PRO A 24 -22.48 -15.61 2.12
C PRO A 24 -21.32 -16.59 1.95
N ALA A 25 -21.55 -17.79 1.38
CA ALA A 25 -20.48 -18.73 1.05
C ALA A 25 -19.53 -18.18 -0.04
N TYR A 26 -19.98 -17.20 -0.83
CA TYR A 26 -19.20 -16.56 -1.89
C TYR A 26 -18.86 -15.09 -1.58
N THR A 27 -19.20 -14.60 -0.39
CA THR A 27 -18.91 -13.22 0.02
C THR A 27 -17.61 -13.18 0.83
N VAL A 28 -16.59 -12.47 0.31
CA VAL A 28 -15.29 -12.30 0.99
C VAL A 28 -15.29 -11.16 2.02
N ALA A 29 -16.39 -10.42 2.11
CA ALA A 29 -16.58 -9.31 3.04
C ALA A 29 -16.77 -9.84 4.48
N SER A 30 -15.67 -9.91 5.22
CA SER A 30 -15.70 -10.11 6.66
C SER A 30 -16.20 -8.83 7.35
N THR A 31 -17.35 -8.89 8.02
CA THR A 31 -17.80 -7.83 8.94
C THR A 31 -16.98 -7.78 10.23
N LYS A 32 -16.10 -8.77 10.48
CA LYS A 32 -15.20 -8.79 11.63
C LYS A 32 -13.97 -7.91 11.35
N GLN A 33 -13.68 -7.01 12.28
CA GLN A 33 -12.42 -6.26 12.30
C GLN A 33 -11.26 -7.24 12.34
N LYS A 34 -10.35 -7.14 11.37
CA LYS A 34 -9.09 -7.88 11.41
C LYS A 34 -8.19 -7.26 12.48
N LYS A 35 -7.44 -8.10 13.21
CA LYS A 35 -6.37 -7.60 14.08
C LYS A 35 -5.39 -6.80 13.21
N ARG A 36 -4.94 -5.65 13.72
CA ARG A 36 -3.92 -4.82 13.06
C ARG A 36 -2.65 -5.64 12.87
N ILE A 37 -2.37 -6.04 11.64
CA ILE A 37 -1.06 -6.54 11.26
C ILE A 37 -0.28 -5.33 10.76
N GLY A 38 0.90 -5.07 11.36
CA GLY A 38 1.80 -4.05 10.83
C GLY A 38 2.33 -4.52 9.47
N CYS A 39 2.24 -3.69 8.44
CA CYS A 39 2.86 -3.97 7.15
C CYS A 39 4.39 -4.08 7.31
N MET A 40 5.00 -5.17 6.87
CA MET A 40 6.46 -5.38 6.95
C MET A 40 7.17 -5.09 5.62
N LEU A 41 6.42 -4.83 4.55
CA LEU A 41 6.95 -4.77 3.19
C LEU A 41 8.11 -3.77 3.02
N PRO A 42 8.08 -2.54 3.60
CA PRO A 42 9.20 -1.60 3.44
C PRO A 42 10.53 -2.03 4.09
N TRP A 43 10.55 -3.16 4.81
CA TRP A 43 11.76 -3.77 5.36
C TRP A 43 12.16 -5.08 4.67
N THR A 44 11.24 -5.74 3.97
CA THR A 44 11.46 -7.10 3.45
C THR A 44 11.38 -7.18 1.93
N GLU A 45 10.70 -6.24 1.29
CA GLU A 45 10.36 -6.30 -0.13
C GLU A 45 10.48 -4.95 -0.83
N THR A 46 10.76 -5.00 -2.12
CA THR A 46 10.74 -3.88 -3.06
C THR A 46 10.20 -4.39 -4.38
N MET A 47 9.61 -3.51 -5.17
CA MET A 47 9.23 -3.79 -6.55
C MET A 47 10.04 -2.90 -7.49
N ILE A 48 10.57 -3.48 -8.56
CA ILE A 48 11.26 -2.75 -9.61
C ILE A 48 10.45 -2.97 -10.89
N ASN A 49 9.91 -1.90 -11.43
CA ASN A 49 9.17 -1.93 -12.68
C ASN A 49 10.11 -2.00 -13.89
N TRP A 50 9.54 -2.29 -15.05
CA TRP A 50 10.25 -2.40 -16.32
C TRP A 50 10.97 -1.09 -16.75
N ASP A 51 10.46 0.06 -16.30
CA ASP A 51 11.03 1.40 -16.55
C ASP A 51 12.09 1.80 -15.51
N GLY A 52 12.42 0.89 -14.59
CA GLY A 52 13.36 1.09 -13.50
C GLY A 52 12.77 1.76 -12.26
N SER A 53 11.49 2.19 -12.28
CA SER A 53 10.88 2.78 -11.10
C SER A 53 10.81 1.77 -9.95
N VAL A 54 11.26 2.20 -8.77
CA VAL A 54 11.33 1.38 -7.56
C VAL A 54 10.17 1.75 -6.65
N LEU A 55 9.34 0.77 -6.27
CA LEU A 55 8.16 0.94 -5.42
C LEU A 55 8.26 0.10 -4.14
N PRO A 56 7.62 0.53 -3.03
CA PRO A 56 7.75 -0.15 -1.74
C PRO A 56 6.88 -1.42 -1.61
N CYS A 57 5.97 -1.70 -2.54
CA CYS A 57 5.10 -2.88 -2.51
C CYS A 57 4.45 -3.14 -3.88
N CYS A 58 3.97 -4.37 -4.11
CA CYS A 58 3.29 -4.78 -5.36
C CYS A 58 1.86 -4.24 -5.53
N ALA A 59 1.27 -3.66 -4.48
CA ALA A 59 -0.10 -3.15 -4.54
C ALA A 59 -0.23 -1.92 -5.46
N VAL A 60 0.88 -1.25 -5.77
CA VAL A 60 0.94 -0.05 -6.61
C VAL A 60 2.08 -0.17 -7.59
N TYR A 61 1.85 0.30 -8.82
CA TYR A 61 2.79 0.16 -9.94
C TYR A 61 2.94 1.41 -10.80
N SER A 62 2.26 2.52 -10.47
CA SER A 62 2.48 3.78 -11.19
C SER A 62 3.73 4.47 -10.67
N GLU A 63 4.55 4.96 -11.60
CA GLU A 63 5.77 5.72 -11.37
C GLU A 63 5.55 6.96 -10.50
N LYS A 64 4.33 7.52 -10.48
CA LYS A 64 3.91 8.61 -9.57
C LYS A 64 4.19 8.30 -8.09
N TYR A 65 4.17 7.03 -7.72
CA TYR A 65 4.37 6.58 -6.34
C TYR A 65 5.75 5.93 -6.13
N ALA A 66 6.66 6.08 -7.08
CA ALA A 66 8.01 5.54 -6.99
C ALA A 66 8.82 6.22 -5.89
N PHE A 67 9.70 5.44 -5.28
CA PHE A 67 10.64 5.88 -4.26
C PHE A 67 12.00 6.23 -4.89
N GLY A 68 12.21 5.90 -6.16
CA GLY A 68 13.41 6.22 -6.94
C GLY A 68 13.39 5.48 -8.27
N ASN A 69 14.47 5.58 -9.03
CA ASN A 69 14.69 4.80 -10.24
C ASN A 69 16.06 4.09 -10.18
N ILE A 70 16.07 2.77 -10.38
CA ILE A 70 17.28 1.93 -10.32
C ILE A 70 18.27 2.22 -11.46
N LEU A 71 17.78 2.84 -12.54
CA LEU A 71 18.61 3.27 -13.67
C LEU A 71 19.38 4.56 -13.36
N GLU A 72 19.01 5.27 -12.29
CA GLU A 72 19.61 6.55 -11.89
C GLU A 72 20.43 6.47 -10.60
N ASN A 73 19.99 5.67 -9.63
CA ASN A 73 20.60 5.54 -8.32
C ASN A 73 20.82 4.07 -7.95
N SER A 74 21.83 3.78 -7.13
CA SER A 74 22.03 2.44 -6.60
C SER A 74 20.84 2.03 -5.72
N PHE A 75 20.57 0.71 -5.66
CA PHE A 75 19.49 0.21 -4.81
C PHE A 75 19.67 0.60 -3.34
N GLU A 76 20.90 0.56 -2.82
CA GLU A 76 21.20 0.95 -1.43
C GLU A 76 20.83 2.40 -1.13
N GLN A 77 21.13 3.32 -2.06
CA GLN A 77 20.74 4.73 -1.94
C GLN A 77 19.22 4.87 -1.93
N ILE A 78 18.52 4.17 -2.81
CA ILE A 78 17.05 4.21 -2.86
C ILE A 78 16.47 3.63 -1.57
N TRP A 79 16.90 2.45 -1.15
CA TRP A 79 16.39 1.73 0.03
C TRP A 79 16.53 2.51 1.34
N ASN A 80 17.52 3.41 1.42
CA ASN A 80 17.80 4.24 2.59
C ASN A 80 17.43 5.72 2.39
N ASN A 81 16.72 6.07 1.31
CA ASN A 81 16.32 7.44 1.07
C ASN A 81 15.15 7.90 1.96
N GLU A 82 14.83 9.18 1.84
CA GLU A 82 13.74 9.83 2.56
C GLU A 82 12.36 9.21 2.32
N MET A 83 12.09 8.63 1.14
CA MET A 83 10.82 7.98 0.83
C MET A 83 10.66 6.67 1.62
N TYR A 84 11.68 5.82 1.61
CA TYR A 84 11.70 4.57 2.39
C TYR A 84 11.67 4.85 3.89
N ILE A 85 12.45 5.83 4.37
CA ILE A 85 12.44 6.24 5.77
C ILE A 85 11.04 6.73 6.19
N ALA A 86 10.39 7.58 5.37
CA ALA A 86 9.05 8.07 5.65
C ALA A 86 8.01 6.95 5.68
N ALA A 87 8.08 5.99 4.74
CA ALA A 87 7.20 4.81 4.73
C ALA A 87 7.33 3.97 6.00
N ARG A 88 8.57 3.70 6.44
CA ARG A 88 8.85 2.95 7.67
C ARG A 88 8.35 3.69 8.91
N LYS A 89 8.59 5.00 9.01
CA LYS A 89 8.07 5.85 10.08
C LYS A 89 6.54 5.81 10.14
N GLU A 90 5.88 5.93 8.98
CA GLU A 90 4.42 5.91 8.89
C GLU A 90 3.83 4.60 9.46
N ILE A 91 4.43 3.46 9.11
CA ILE A 91 4.00 2.16 9.60
C ILE A 91 4.24 2.02 11.11
N LEU A 92 5.36 2.51 11.62
CA LEU A 92 5.69 2.52 13.05
C LEU A 92 4.86 3.53 13.86
N GLY A 93 4.02 4.36 13.21
CA GLY A 93 3.27 5.42 13.88
C GLY A 93 4.14 6.59 14.33
N ILE A 94 5.36 6.71 13.80
CA ILE A 94 6.28 7.82 14.06
C ILE A 94 5.90 8.97 13.14
N LYS A 95 5.81 10.19 13.70
CA LYS A 95 5.50 11.41 12.92
C LYS A 95 6.51 11.58 11.78
N ASN A 96 5.99 11.80 10.58
CA ASN A 96 6.75 12.19 9.41
C ASN A 96 5.98 13.27 8.63
N ASP A 97 6.69 13.99 7.79
CA ASP A 97 6.22 15.13 7.00
C ASP A 97 6.06 14.80 5.51
N ARG A 98 6.35 13.56 5.11
CA ARG A 98 6.46 13.16 3.71
C ARG A 98 5.40 12.15 3.33
N GLN A 99 4.44 12.60 2.53
CA GLN A 99 3.36 11.74 2.09
C GLN A 99 3.82 10.72 1.02
N THR A 100 3.81 9.45 1.40
CA THR A 100 4.11 8.30 0.53
C THR A 100 2.85 7.47 0.25
N ILE A 101 2.95 6.49 -0.65
CA ILE A 101 1.86 5.54 -0.89
C ILE A 101 1.46 4.76 0.38
N CYS A 102 2.40 4.54 1.29
CA CYS A 102 2.15 3.86 2.56
C CYS A 102 1.18 4.65 3.45
N HIS A 103 1.18 5.99 3.38
CA HIS A 103 0.19 6.83 4.07
C HIS A 103 -1.21 6.60 3.53
N ILE A 104 -1.33 6.49 2.21
CA ILE A 104 -2.61 6.24 1.54
C ILE A 104 -3.12 4.85 1.90
N CYS A 105 -2.27 3.82 1.79
CA CYS A 105 -2.56 2.43 2.15
C CYS A 105 -2.99 2.27 3.62
N LYS A 106 -2.30 2.95 4.54
CA LYS A 106 -2.68 2.94 5.96
C LYS A 106 -4.02 3.63 6.20
N ARG A 107 -4.28 4.76 5.52
CA ARG A 107 -5.55 5.48 5.63
C ARG A 107 -6.73 4.72 5.03
N SER A 108 -6.53 4.00 3.92
CA SER A 108 -7.57 3.17 3.29
C SER A 108 -7.84 1.88 4.06
N GLY A 109 -6.92 1.46 4.93
CA GLY A 109 -7.05 0.23 5.72
C GLY A 109 -6.71 -1.03 4.91
N TYR A 110 -6.04 -0.90 3.75
CA TYR A 110 -5.77 -2.02 2.85
C TYR A 110 -4.95 -3.14 3.50
N LEU A 111 -3.79 -2.81 4.08
CA LEU A 111 -2.97 -3.76 4.88
C LEU A 111 -2.98 -3.46 6.38
N HIS A 112 -3.55 -2.32 6.77
CA HIS A 112 -3.60 -1.84 8.14
C HIS A 112 -5.00 -1.89 8.76
N GLY A 113 -5.93 -2.56 8.06
CA GLY A 113 -7.36 -2.59 8.37
C GLY A 113 -7.64 -2.90 9.83
N GLY A 114 -8.36 -1.97 10.46
CA GLY A 114 -9.22 -2.19 11.60
C GLY A 114 -10.67 -2.15 11.18
#